data_AF-A0A2N3AWJ8-F1
#
_entry.id   AF-A0A2N3AWJ8-F1
#
_cell.length_a   1.000
_cell.length_b   1.000
_cell.length_c   1.000
_cell.angle_alpha   90.00
_cell.angle_beta   90.00
_cell.angle_gamma   90.00
#
_symmetry.space_group_name_H-M   'P 1'
#
loop_
_entity.id
_entity.type
_entity.pdbx_description
1 polymer ?
#
loop_
_entity_poly.entity_id
_entity_poly.type
_entity_poly.pdbx_seq_one_letter_code
_entity_poly.pdbx_strand_id
1 'polypeptide(L)'
;MLRAFGQTDGRLTRLDGADAAALRTAVWIDLASPTALEEGAAAAALDLVVPTREDMEEIEISSRLYVEGGAAFMTVTLPSDTDGDAPHLDAISFVLSHGRLLTVRHSTPRAFDTFPVRAEKVQ
;
A
#
# COMPACT_ATOMS: atom_id res chain seq x y z
N MET A 1 -9.64 3.43 -3.79
CA MET A 1 -9.41 2.45 -4.88
C MET A 1 -8.39 1.43 -4.43
N LEU A 2 -8.84 0.19 -4.29
CA LEU A 2 -8.03 -0.97 -3.94
C LEU A 2 -7.43 -1.64 -5.19
N ARG A 3 -6.16 -2.03 -5.09
CA ARG A 3 -5.46 -2.85 -6.09
C ARG A 3 -4.79 -4.03 -5.38
N ALA A 4 -4.89 -5.23 -5.95
CA ALA A 4 -4.26 -6.42 -5.40
C ALA A 4 -3.30 -7.04 -6.43
N PHE A 5 -2.16 -7.52 -5.96
CA PHE A 5 -1.13 -8.12 -6.79
C PHE A 5 -0.65 -9.45 -6.20
N GLY A 6 -0.56 -10.46 -7.04
CA GLY A 6 0.05 -11.75 -6.74
C GLY A 6 1.48 -11.82 -7.26
N GLN A 7 2.13 -12.94 -7.00
CA GLN A 7 3.42 -13.27 -7.60
C GLN A 7 3.34 -14.62 -8.32
N THR A 8 3.89 -14.69 -9.52
CA THR A 8 4.03 -15.95 -10.28
C THR A 8 5.39 -15.94 -10.97
N ASP A 9 6.22 -16.95 -10.73
CA ASP A 9 7.58 -17.07 -11.31
C ASP A 9 8.45 -15.81 -11.12
N GLY A 10 8.43 -15.24 -9.92
CA GLY A 10 9.18 -14.02 -9.59
C GLY A 10 8.58 -12.72 -10.13
N ARG A 11 7.49 -12.79 -10.90
CA ARG A 11 6.81 -11.64 -11.51
C ARG A 11 5.63 -11.19 -10.70
N LEU A 12 5.46 -9.88 -10.59
CA LEU A 12 4.27 -9.29 -10.00
C LEU A 12 3.13 -9.28 -11.02
N THR A 13 1.99 -9.89 -10.70
CA THR A 13 0.81 -9.93 -11.57
C THR A 13 -0.36 -9.26 -10.86
N ARG A 14 -1.15 -8.47 -11.61
CA ARG A 14 -2.39 -7.91 -11.07
C ARG A 14 -3.43 -9.03 -10.91
N LEU A 15 -4.06 -9.12 -9.75
CA LEU A 15 -5.16 -10.06 -9.54
C LEU A 15 -6.45 -9.47 -10.11
N ASP A 16 -7.24 -10.32 -10.78
CA ASP A 16 -8.55 -9.93 -11.29
C ASP A 16 -9.52 -9.76 -10.12
N GLY A 17 -9.99 -8.52 -9.92
CA GLY A 17 -10.89 -8.18 -8.84
C GLY A 17 -10.20 -7.88 -7.49
N ALA A 18 -11.03 -7.53 -6.52
CA ALA A 18 -10.66 -7.15 -5.15
C ALA A 18 -11.46 -7.94 -4.12
N ASP A 19 -11.86 -9.16 -4.48
CA ASP A 19 -12.64 -10.01 -3.59
C ASP A 19 -11.78 -10.60 -2.46
N ALA A 20 -12.44 -11.19 -1.47
CA ALA A 20 -11.75 -11.74 -0.31
C ALA A 20 -10.78 -12.89 -0.66
N ALA A 21 -11.00 -13.63 -1.75
CA ALA A 21 -10.11 -14.72 -2.14
C ALA A 21 -8.82 -14.17 -2.75
N ALA A 22 -8.91 -13.22 -3.67
CA ALA A 22 -7.77 -12.52 -4.25
C ALA A 22 -6.97 -11.78 -3.17
N LEU A 23 -7.66 -11.10 -2.25
CA LEU A 23 -7.00 -10.39 -1.15
C LEU A 23 -6.29 -11.33 -0.18
N ARG A 24 -6.67 -12.59 -0.02
CA ARG A 24 -5.94 -13.54 0.85
C ARG A 24 -4.65 -14.07 0.23
N THR A 25 -4.55 -14.08 -1.09
CA THR A 25 -3.37 -14.60 -1.82
C THR A 25 -2.45 -13.50 -2.34
N ALA A 26 -2.89 -12.23 -2.30
CA ALA A 26 -2.10 -11.09 -2.74
C ALA A 26 -0.82 -10.92 -1.91
N VAL A 27 0.33 -10.80 -2.59
CA VAL A 27 1.61 -10.44 -1.96
C VAL A 27 1.70 -8.94 -1.70
N TRP A 28 0.94 -8.13 -2.45
CA TRP A 28 0.84 -6.69 -2.27
C TRP A 28 -0.60 -6.21 -2.49
N ILE A 29 -1.11 -5.45 -1.52
CA ILE A 29 -2.37 -4.71 -1.59
C ILE A 29 -2.06 -3.21 -1.55
N ASP A 30 -2.55 -2.45 -2.52
CA ASP A 30 -2.38 -0.99 -2.59
C ASP A 30 -3.74 -0.29 -2.45
N LEU A 31 -3.86 0.53 -1.41
CA LEU A 31 -5.02 1.36 -1.09
C LEU A 31 -4.74 2.81 -1.49
N ALA A 32 -5.35 3.23 -2.58
CA ALA A 32 -5.23 4.57 -3.13
C ALA A 32 -6.50 5.37 -2.85
N SER A 33 -6.45 6.32 -1.92
CA SER A 33 -7.62 7.03 -1.37
C SER A 33 -8.77 6.04 -1.11
N PRO A 34 -8.57 5.06 -0.22
CA PRO A 34 -9.51 3.98 -0.03
C PRO A 34 -10.83 4.46 0.57
N THR A 35 -11.87 3.69 0.32
CA THR A 35 -13.12 3.78 1.10
C THR A 35 -13.02 2.92 2.36
N ALA A 36 -13.84 3.20 3.37
CA ALA A 36 -13.91 2.37 4.58
C ALA A 36 -14.18 0.88 4.30
N LEU A 37 -14.92 0.57 3.23
CA LEU A 37 -15.15 -0.81 2.80
C LEU A 37 -13.85 -1.48 2.30
N GLU A 38 -13.05 -0.75 1.53
CA GLU A 38 -11.75 -1.23 1.02
C GLU A 38 -10.74 -1.40 2.16
N GLU A 39 -10.71 -0.47 3.11
CA GLU A 39 -9.90 -0.57 4.34
C GLU A 39 -10.27 -1.80 5.15
N GLY A 40 -11.56 -2.01 5.40
CA GLY A 40 -12.04 -3.19 6.14
C GLY A 40 -11.72 -4.51 5.43
N ALA A 41 -11.80 -4.54 4.10
CA ALA A 41 -11.43 -5.71 3.31
C ALA A 41 -9.93 -6.03 3.41
N ALA A 42 -9.07 -5.02 3.33
CA ALA A 42 -7.63 -5.18 3.50
C ALA A 42 -7.24 -5.58 4.93
N ALA A 43 -7.84 -4.93 5.94
CA ALA A 43 -7.66 -5.25 7.36
C ALA A 43 -7.98 -6.72 7.63
N ALA A 44 -9.15 -7.19 7.20
CA ALA A 44 -9.58 -8.57 7.38
C ALA A 44 -8.70 -9.57 6.61
N ALA A 45 -8.18 -9.20 5.45
CA ALA A 45 -7.34 -10.08 4.64
C ALA A 45 -5.91 -10.23 5.17
N LEU A 46 -5.42 -9.26 5.95
CA LEU A 46 -4.05 -9.21 6.47
C LEU A 46 -3.96 -9.37 8.00
N ASP A 47 -5.11 -9.46 8.67
CA ASP A 47 -5.24 -9.53 10.14
C ASP A 47 -4.48 -8.38 10.83
N LEU A 48 -4.74 -7.15 10.40
CA LEU A 48 -4.09 -5.94 10.91
C LEU A 48 -5.05 -4.74 10.94
N VAL A 49 -4.61 -3.68 11.60
CA VAL A 49 -5.26 -2.37 11.58
C VAL A 49 -4.62 -1.53 10.47
N VAL A 50 -5.45 -1.01 9.55
CA VAL A 50 -5.01 -0.09 8.51
C VAL A 50 -4.75 1.28 9.17
N PRO A 51 -3.57 1.90 8.97
CA PRO A 51 -3.29 3.21 9.54
C PRO A 51 -4.29 4.25 9.02
N THR A 52 -4.81 5.07 9.92
CA THR A 52 -5.69 6.16 9.56
C THR A 52 -4.89 7.30 8.97
N ARG A 53 -5.59 8.21 8.28
CA ARG A 53 -4.94 9.42 7.76
C ARG A 53 -4.31 10.28 8.85
N GLU A 54 -4.91 10.32 10.04
CA GLU A 54 -4.38 11.06 11.19
C GLU A 54 -3.05 10.45 11.65
N ASP A 55 -2.99 9.11 11.80
CA ASP A 55 -1.76 8.40 12.16
C ASP A 55 -0.63 8.66 11.14
N MET A 56 -0.98 8.76 9.85
CA MET A 56 -0.03 9.02 8.77
C MET A 56 0.55 10.44 8.79
N GLU A 57 -0.20 11.41 9.30
CA GLU A 57 0.19 12.82 9.35
C GLU A 57 1.13 13.13 10.54
N GLU A 58 1.25 12.23 11.52
CA GLU A 58 2.23 12.32 12.60
C GLU A 58 3.67 12.41 12.06
N ILE A 59 4.51 13.19 12.73
CA ILE A 59 5.90 13.48 12.27
C ILE A 59 6.95 12.75 13.11
N GLU A 60 6.55 12.25 14.27
CA GLU A 60 7.37 11.54 15.23
C GLU A 60 7.85 10.21 14.65
N ILE A 61 9.13 9.91 14.80
CA ILE A 61 9.72 8.67 14.27
C ILE A 61 9.04 7.43 14.87
N SER A 62 8.62 7.48 16.14
CA SER A 62 7.90 6.39 16.81
C SER A 62 6.56 6.08 16.15
N SER A 63 5.94 7.06 15.52
CA SER A 63 4.66 6.92 14.82
C SER A 63 4.85 6.60 13.34
N ARG A 64 6.05 6.87 12.80
CA ARG A 64 6.40 6.57 11.41
C ARG A 64 7.09 5.24 11.22
N LEU A 65 7.78 4.70 12.23
CA LEU A 65 8.49 3.43 12.15
C LEU A 65 8.29 2.64 13.42
N TYR A 66 7.39 1.66 13.38
CA TYR A 66 7.03 0.86 14.55
C TYR A 66 6.59 -0.56 14.16
N VAL A 67 6.46 -1.40 15.17
CA VAL A 67 5.93 -2.76 15.04
C VAL A 67 4.74 -2.91 15.98
N GLU A 68 3.61 -3.36 15.45
CA GLU A 68 2.38 -3.60 16.21
C GLU A 68 1.68 -4.85 15.66
N GLY A 69 1.17 -5.72 16.54
CA GLY A 69 0.44 -6.92 16.10
C GLY A 69 1.26 -7.87 15.23
N GLY A 70 2.60 -7.83 15.30
CA GLY A 70 3.48 -8.62 14.42
C GLY A 70 3.67 -8.05 13.01
N ALA A 71 3.08 -6.88 12.71
CA ALA A 71 3.28 -6.14 11.47
C ALA A 71 4.25 -4.98 11.68
N ALA A 72 5.11 -4.73 10.69
CA ALA A 72 6.00 -3.58 10.66
C ALA A 72 5.39 -2.45 9.85
N PHE A 73 5.35 -1.25 10.41
CA PHE A 73 4.78 -0.04 9.81
C PHE A 73 5.91 0.93 9.49
N MET A 74 5.84 1.51 8.29
CA MET A 74 6.77 2.53 7.83
C MET A 74 6.01 3.60 7.04
N THR A 75 5.95 4.82 7.56
CA THR A 75 5.37 5.97 6.86
C THR A 75 6.46 6.87 6.32
N VAL A 76 6.47 7.04 5.00
CA VAL A 76 7.44 7.89 4.28
C VAL A 76 6.70 9.00 3.55
N THR A 77 7.36 10.15 3.43
CA THR A 77 6.83 11.28 2.67
C THR A 77 7.41 11.23 1.26
N LEU A 78 6.55 11.16 0.25
CA LEU A 78 6.93 11.06 -1.15
C LEU A 78 6.35 12.22 -1.97
N PRO A 79 7.06 12.70 -3.01
CA PRO A 79 6.52 13.65 -3.96
C PRO A 79 5.47 13.01 -4.86
N SER A 80 4.35 13.71 -5.02
CA SER A 80 3.21 13.36 -5.85
C SER A 80 2.88 14.50 -6.81
N ASP A 81 2.09 14.19 -7.84
CA ASP A 81 1.69 15.14 -8.89
C ASP A 81 2.89 15.84 -9.56
N THR A 82 3.87 15.05 -9.98
CA THR A 82 5.14 15.54 -10.54
C THR A 82 5.02 16.11 -11.95
N ASP A 83 3.85 15.98 -12.58
CA ASP A 83 3.59 16.44 -13.95
C ASP A 83 2.99 17.87 -13.98
N GLY A 84 2.58 18.41 -12.82
CA GLY A 84 2.12 19.79 -12.64
C GLY A 84 3.21 20.76 -12.15
N ASP A 85 2.90 22.06 -12.11
CA ASP A 85 3.83 23.12 -11.70
C ASP A 85 4.16 23.14 -10.20
N ALA A 86 3.44 22.38 -9.37
CA ALA A 86 3.58 22.36 -7.92
C ALA A 86 3.50 20.92 -7.38
N PRO A 87 4.61 20.15 -7.36
CA PRO A 87 4.63 18.85 -6.71
C PRO A 87 4.31 19.02 -5.23
N HIS A 88 3.42 18.19 -4.70
CA HIS A 88 3.11 18.16 -3.28
C HIS A 88 3.73 16.93 -2.63
N LEU A 89 4.15 17.09 -1.38
CA LEU A 89 4.66 16.00 -0.56
C LEU A 89 3.50 15.42 0.25
N ASP A 90 3.37 14.10 0.26
CA ASP A 90 2.31 13.43 1.00
C ASP A 90 2.83 12.16 1.69
N ALA A 91 2.20 11.80 2.79
CA ALA A 91 2.55 10.64 3.60
C ALA A 91 1.99 9.36 2.99
N ILE A 92 2.81 8.30 3.00
CA ILE A 92 2.47 6.99 2.47
C ILE A 92 2.95 5.94 3.45
N SER A 93 2.01 5.12 3.92
CA SER A 93 2.31 4.03 4.83
C SER A 93 2.54 2.73 4.07
N PHE A 94 3.58 2.03 4.46
CA PHE A 94 3.95 0.68 4.07
C PHE A 94 3.79 -0.19 5.30
N VAL A 95 2.95 -1.22 5.22
CA VAL A 95 2.71 -2.16 6.30
C VAL A 95 3.09 -3.55 5.83
N LEU A 96 4.10 -4.15 6.47
CA LEU A 96 4.58 -5.48 6.16
C LEU A 96 4.08 -6.46 7.23
N SER A 97 3.25 -7.41 6.83
CA SER A 97 2.66 -8.42 7.71
C SER A 97 2.73 -9.79 7.04
N HIS A 98 3.28 -10.79 7.72
CA HIS A 98 3.36 -12.18 7.22
C HIS A 98 3.95 -12.32 5.80
N GLY A 99 4.95 -11.50 5.46
CA GLY A 99 5.59 -11.49 4.14
C GLY A 99 4.75 -10.84 3.03
N ARG A 100 3.68 -10.13 3.39
CA ARG A 100 2.74 -9.46 2.49
C ARG A 100 2.76 -7.96 2.77
N LEU A 101 2.71 -7.16 1.70
CA LEU A 101 2.78 -5.71 1.77
C LEU A 101 1.40 -5.08 1.61
N LEU A 102 1.08 -4.12 2.47
CA LEU A 102 0.00 -3.15 2.29
C LEU A 102 0.61 -1.77 2.08
N THR A 103 0.08 -1.01 1.11
CA THR A 103 0.37 0.41 0.96
C THR A 103 -0.90 1.23 1.11
N VAL A 104 -0.83 2.33 1.87
CA VAL A 104 -1.94 3.28 2.05
C VAL A 104 -1.46 4.66 1.65
N ARG A 105 -2.18 5.32 0.76
CA ARG A 105 -1.82 6.63 0.21
C ARG A 105 -3.05 7.43 -0.18
N HIS A 106 -3.00 8.74 0.00
CA HIS A 106 -4.04 9.67 -0.41
C HIS A 106 -3.65 10.54 -1.61
N SER A 107 -2.45 10.33 -2.14
CA SER A 107 -1.93 10.94 -3.37
C SER A 107 -1.46 9.86 -4.37
N THR A 108 -0.99 10.32 -5.53
CA THR A 108 -0.61 9.48 -6.67
C THR A 108 0.86 9.65 -7.06
N PRO A 109 1.83 9.20 -6.23
CA PRO A 109 3.22 9.20 -6.67
C PRO A 109 3.41 8.26 -7.85
N ARG A 110 4.16 8.72 -8.85
CA ARG A 110 4.39 8.00 -10.11
C ARG A 110 5.00 6.60 -9.93
N ALA A 111 5.71 6.36 -8.83
CA ALA A 111 6.27 5.05 -8.51
C ALA A 111 5.18 3.95 -8.41
N PHE A 112 3.99 4.28 -7.90
CA PHE A 112 2.91 3.32 -7.69
C PHE A 112 2.20 2.89 -8.98
N ASP A 113 2.38 3.64 -10.07
CA ASP A 113 1.85 3.28 -11.38
C ASP A 113 2.94 2.66 -12.28
N THR A 114 4.19 3.09 -12.11
CA THR A 114 5.31 2.61 -12.94
C THR A 114 5.95 1.32 -12.44
N PHE A 115 6.00 1.10 -11.11
CA PHE A 115 6.64 -0.09 -10.54
C PHE A 115 5.91 -1.40 -10.88
N PRO A 116 4.57 -1.52 -10.77
CA PRO A 116 3.89 -2.78 -11.10
C PRO A 116 4.19 -3.25 -12.53
N VAL A 117 4.15 -2.33 -13.51
CA VAL A 117 4.44 -2.61 -14.92
C VAL A 117 5.88 -3.06 -15.14
N ARG A 118 6.83 -2.55 -14.36
CA ARG A 118 8.23 -2.98 -14.41
C ARG A 118 8.41 -4.34 -13.75
N ALA A 119 7.82 -4.54 -12.57
CA ALA A 119 7.91 -5.77 -11.79
C ALA A 119 7.27 -6.98 -12.49
N GLU A 120 6.26 -6.77 -13.32
CA GLU A 120 5.68 -7.81 -14.18
C GLU A 120 6.67 -8.34 -15.24
N LYS A 121 7.61 -7.48 -15.68
CA LYS A 121 8.57 -7.81 -16.75
C LYS A 121 9.87 -8.44 -16.27
N VAL A 122 10.11 -8.47 -14.95
CA VAL A 122 11.37 -8.99 -14.38
C VAL A 122 11.47 -10.50 -14.61
N GLN A 123 12.69 -10.97 -14.84
CA GLN A 123 13.06 -12.37 -15.08
C GLN A 123 14.17 -12.75 -14.10
#